data_AF-A0A383UM37-F1
#
_entry.id   AF-A0A383UM37-F1
#
_cell.length_a   1.000
_cell.length_b   1.000
_cell.length_c   1.000
_cell.angle_alpha   90.00
_cell.angle_beta   90.00
_cell.angle_gamma   90.00
#
_symmetry.space_group_name_H-M   'P 1'
#
loop_
_entity.id
_entity.type
_entity.pdbx_description
1 polymer ?
#
loop_
_entity_poly.entity_id
_entity_poly.type
_entity_poly.pdbx_seq_one_letter_code
_entity_poly.pdbx_strand_id
1 'polypeptide(L)'
;MDLYPEIFTHITENSIEYIFEEFRNNCRHGSSLQTALVRMHSEIAYYTTPFSDSFEMSSVTESFRDMSNLIKNNHINLYRFDHLIHAIFKNKNERFILDLSLKIIRSESNQSALTTPTNSITSYARSENEIMHFDKVAGRLRDNLKFDMDNQVFHSIRNFWKVFFVRKRWSEQTSRIWESYQKYENAEMKRRSTELEKLEKPEDICRLNNLHKSLKEKVLVINMDESEVWEWLSFFKETFLDQLQGYLPKSSTEHPVFIEKEGFQLRGQYCRTELMLHAVDSADFSETGFMIKSIDIPVDCPVDGEDINVLGELDKSPCGNVRQEKFIRLSRSAQEVFCAQPLRRFMHGFCLFREEFELWLFDRSGAYGSGLLSIIDDKEILIRAISSYFLMSDEELGRDMSILQKGEDKFVQFPRSGNIQGTSYEIKSKPVVRPMGLVSEGATYYETKDESTMIKYSWSNPKKDTEAELLNIASSVPGVVNCLNSEIVYETKSHLDELDLFRATHWEFNTDKMYMKSSHVNLTAKPSMERNRRLTRIAMTPRDRKIYFSCDGL
;
A
#
# COMPACT_ATOMS: atom_id res chain seq x y z
N MET A 1 -2.34 20.01 -23.72
CA MET A 1 -2.20 19.90 -25.19
C MET A 1 -1.67 18.51 -25.49
N ASP A 2 -2.40 17.74 -26.28
CA ASP A 2 -1.95 16.43 -26.74
C ASP A 2 -0.68 16.63 -27.58
N LEU A 3 0.44 16.05 -27.16
CA LEU A 3 1.63 16.02 -28.02
C LEU A 3 1.39 15.01 -29.13
N TYR A 4 1.63 15.41 -30.38
CA TYR A 4 1.43 14.61 -31.60
C TYR A 4 -0.06 14.32 -31.89
N PRO A 5 -0.91 15.36 -32.07
CA PRO A 5 -2.32 15.14 -32.40
C PRO A 5 -2.51 14.36 -33.71
N GLU A 6 -1.54 14.41 -34.64
CA GLU A 6 -1.62 13.69 -35.91
C GLU A 6 -1.61 12.17 -35.72
N ILE A 7 -0.72 11.62 -34.86
CA ILE A 7 -0.63 10.16 -34.65
C ILE A 7 -1.89 9.62 -33.96
N PHE A 8 -2.45 10.38 -33.02
CA PHE A 8 -3.65 9.98 -32.28
C PHE A 8 -4.92 10.13 -33.11
N THR A 9 -4.97 11.11 -34.01
CA THR A 9 -6.05 11.23 -35.00
C THR A 9 -6.02 10.05 -35.96
N HIS A 10 -4.83 9.66 -36.43
CA HIS A 10 -4.69 8.56 -37.38
C HIS A 10 -5.00 7.17 -36.78
N ILE A 11 -4.62 6.93 -35.51
CA ILE A 11 -4.97 5.69 -34.78
C ILE A 11 -6.47 5.57 -34.53
N THR A 12 -7.19 6.70 -34.46
CA THR A 12 -8.65 6.69 -34.37
C THR A 12 -9.30 6.16 -35.65
N GLU A 13 -8.64 6.29 -36.79
CA GLU A 13 -9.10 5.84 -38.11
C GLU A 13 -8.46 4.50 -38.55
N ASN A 14 -7.28 4.17 -38.04
CA ASN A 14 -6.48 3.00 -38.43
C ASN A 14 -5.88 2.32 -37.20
N SER A 15 -6.49 1.22 -36.78
CA SER A 15 -6.06 0.46 -35.61
C SER A 15 -4.64 -0.11 -35.77
N ILE A 16 -3.84 0.03 -34.72
CA ILE A 16 -2.52 -0.57 -34.55
C ILE A 16 -2.56 -1.80 -33.63
N GLU A 17 -3.75 -2.30 -33.30
CA GLU A 17 -3.93 -3.45 -32.40
C GLU A 17 -3.20 -4.71 -32.88
N TYR A 18 -2.98 -4.84 -34.20
CA TYR A 18 -2.20 -5.94 -34.76
C TYR A 18 -0.76 -5.98 -34.21
N ILE A 19 -0.15 -4.82 -33.93
CA ILE A 19 1.19 -4.72 -33.34
C ILE A 19 1.18 -5.23 -31.89
N PHE A 20 0.14 -4.88 -31.12
CA PHE A 20 -0.02 -5.30 -29.73
C PHE A 20 -0.42 -6.77 -29.61
N GLU A 21 -1.21 -7.28 -30.55
CA GLU A 21 -1.54 -8.71 -30.65
C GLU A 21 -0.30 -9.52 -31.03
N GLU A 22 0.54 -9.01 -31.94
CA GLU A 22 1.81 -9.64 -32.25
C GLU A 22 2.76 -9.63 -31.03
N PHE A 23 2.80 -8.54 -30.27
CA PHE A 23 3.54 -8.47 -29.01
C PHE A 23 3.06 -9.54 -28.00
N ARG A 24 1.74 -9.67 -27.80
CA ARG A 24 1.14 -10.70 -26.94
C ARG A 24 1.49 -12.11 -27.42
N ASN A 25 1.40 -12.34 -28.73
CA ASN A 25 1.71 -13.64 -29.32
C ASN A 25 3.20 -13.98 -29.20
N ASN A 26 4.10 -13.03 -29.44
CA ASN A 26 5.52 -13.21 -29.23
C ASN A 26 5.84 -13.61 -27.78
N CYS A 27 5.18 -12.97 -26.80
CA CYS A 27 5.36 -13.30 -25.38
C CYS A 27 4.74 -14.66 -24.99
N ARG A 28 3.65 -15.08 -25.63
CA ARG A 28 3.00 -16.38 -25.40
C ARG A 28 3.77 -17.56 -25.99
N HIS A 29 4.46 -17.35 -27.11
CA HIS A 29 5.21 -18.39 -27.84
C HIS A 29 6.69 -18.47 -27.46
N GLY A 30 7.09 -17.88 -26.33
CA GLY A 30 8.43 -18.06 -25.76
C GLY A 30 9.52 -17.14 -26.33
N SER A 31 9.17 -16.09 -27.08
CA SER A 31 10.15 -15.04 -27.42
C SER A 31 10.57 -14.28 -26.16
N SER A 32 11.81 -13.81 -26.13
CA SER A 32 12.25 -12.99 -25.00
C SER A 32 11.47 -11.67 -24.92
N LEU A 33 11.23 -11.15 -23.71
CA LEU A 33 10.56 -9.86 -23.53
C LEU A 33 11.31 -8.73 -24.26
N GLN A 34 12.64 -8.78 -24.21
CA GLN A 34 13.50 -7.87 -24.97
C GLN A 34 13.20 -7.96 -26.48
N THR A 35 13.14 -9.17 -27.05
CA THR A 35 12.82 -9.37 -28.46
C THR A 35 11.42 -8.87 -28.80
N ALA A 36 10.43 -9.11 -27.95
CA ALA A 36 9.07 -8.64 -28.14
C ALA A 36 8.99 -7.11 -28.13
N LEU A 37 9.67 -6.45 -27.18
CA LEU A 37 9.72 -5.00 -27.08
C LEU A 37 10.48 -4.36 -28.26
N VAL A 38 11.61 -4.93 -28.68
CA VAL A 38 12.36 -4.48 -29.87
C VAL A 38 11.48 -4.56 -31.11
N ARG A 39 10.75 -5.66 -31.31
CA ARG A 39 9.84 -5.82 -32.45
C ARG A 39 8.71 -4.80 -32.39
N MET A 40 8.04 -4.68 -31.25
CA MET A 40 6.94 -3.71 -31.08
C MET A 40 7.39 -2.28 -31.39
N HIS A 41 8.51 -1.81 -30.84
CA HIS A 41 9.00 -0.44 -31.13
C HIS A 41 9.44 -0.28 -32.59
N SER A 42 9.99 -1.33 -33.21
CA SER A 42 10.34 -1.32 -34.64
C SER A 42 9.10 -1.26 -35.54
N GLU A 43 8.05 -2.01 -35.20
CA GLU A 43 6.79 -2.01 -35.95
C GLU A 43 6.05 -0.68 -35.79
N ILE A 44 6.07 -0.07 -34.60
CA ILE A 44 5.53 1.28 -34.41
C ILE A 44 6.32 2.28 -35.24
N ALA A 45 7.66 2.21 -35.25
CA ALA A 45 8.48 3.08 -36.11
C ALA A 45 8.22 2.85 -37.62
N TYR A 46 7.99 1.60 -38.03
CA TYR A 46 7.64 1.28 -39.41
C TYR A 46 6.27 1.84 -39.77
N TYR A 47 5.29 1.66 -38.89
CA TYR A 47 3.95 2.24 -39.04
C TYR A 47 4.00 3.76 -39.15
N THR A 48 4.87 4.45 -38.42
CA THR A 48 4.99 5.92 -38.50
C THR A 48 5.78 6.42 -39.71
N THR A 49 6.51 5.55 -40.42
CA THR A 49 7.41 5.92 -41.53
C THR A 49 6.68 6.55 -42.73
N PRO A 50 5.51 6.05 -43.20
CA PRO A 50 4.78 6.69 -44.31
C PRO A 50 4.25 8.09 -44.01
N PHE A 51 4.28 8.52 -42.75
CA PHE A 51 3.76 9.80 -42.26
C PHE A 51 4.86 10.81 -41.93
N SER A 52 6.12 10.51 -42.28
CA SER A 52 7.29 11.31 -41.93
C SER A 52 7.46 12.60 -42.74
N ASP A 53 6.46 13.01 -43.51
CA ASP A 53 6.50 14.27 -44.28
C ASP A 53 6.51 15.51 -43.37
N SER A 54 6.07 15.38 -42.12
CA SER A 54 6.25 16.41 -41.08
C SER A 54 7.50 16.15 -40.21
N PHE A 55 8.14 17.23 -39.77
CA PHE A 55 9.32 17.18 -38.90
C PHE A 55 9.02 16.46 -37.57
N GLU A 56 7.82 16.67 -37.04
CA GLU A 56 7.34 16.09 -35.80
C GLU A 56 7.14 14.57 -35.91
N MET A 57 6.58 14.08 -37.02
CA MET A 57 6.39 12.63 -37.24
C MET A 57 7.70 11.92 -37.59
N SER A 58 8.63 12.61 -38.27
CA SER A 58 10.00 12.15 -38.43
C SER A 58 10.69 11.94 -37.08
N SER A 59 10.55 12.91 -36.16
CA SER A 59 11.11 12.83 -34.81
C SER A 59 10.51 11.69 -33.98
N VAL A 60 9.20 11.45 -34.08
CA VAL A 60 8.54 10.30 -33.42
C VAL A 60 9.06 8.97 -33.96
N THR A 61 9.16 8.85 -35.29
CA THR A 61 9.69 7.65 -35.95
C THR A 61 11.13 7.34 -35.51
N GLU A 62 11.96 8.36 -35.45
CA GLU A 62 13.35 8.24 -34.98
C GLU A 62 13.42 7.87 -33.50
N SER A 63 12.57 8.48 -32.67
CA SER A 63 12.47 8.18 -31.24
C SER A 63 12.12 6.72 -30.94
N PHE A 64 11.18 6.12 -31.68
CA PHE A 64 10.85 4.70 -31.57
C PHE A 64 11.98 3.79 -32.06
N ARG A 65 12.69 4.20 -33.12
CA ARG A 65 13.85 3.48 -33.66
C ARG A 65 15.01 3.49 -32.66
N ASP A 66 15.29 4.63 -32.05
CA ASP A 66 16.32 4.78 -31.03
C ASP A 66 15.98 3.97 -29.78
N MET A 67 14.70 3.96 -29.38
CA MET A 67 14.28 3.13 -28.27
C MET A 67 14.42 1.63 -28.59
N SER A 68 14.07 1.20 -29.79
CA SER A 68 14.33 -0.16 -30.26
C SER A 68 15.82 -0.52 -30.17
N ASN A 69 16.71 0.40 -30.59
CA ASN A 69 18.16 0.20 -30.49
C ASN A 69 18.67 0.14 -29.04
N LEU A 70 18.16 1.00 -28.16
CA LEU A 70 18.51 0.99 -26.74
C LEU A 70 18.08 -0.32 -26.05
N ILE A 71 16.87 -0.81 -26.35
CA ILE A 71 16.39 -2.10 -25.84
C ILE A 71 17.22 -3.24 -26.41
N LYS A 72 17.52 -3.22 -27.72
CA LYS A 72 18.32 -4.27 -28.39
C LYS A 72 19.73 -4.39 -27.84
N ASN A 73 20.34 -3.26 -27.44
CA ASN A 73 21.72 -3.21 -26.94
C ASN A 73 21.81 -3.29 -25.40
N ASN A 74 20.71 -3.57 -24.69
CA ASN A 74 20.65 -3.61 -23.22
C ASN A 74 21.04 -2.28 -22.54
N HIS A 75 20.81 -1.14 -23.20
CA HIS A 75 21.09 0.18 -22.63
C HIS A 75 19.92 0.77 -21.83
N ILE A 76 18.80 0.04 -21.74
CA ILE A 76 17.62 0.41 -20.97
C ILE A 76 17.09 -0.79 -20.20
N ASN A 77 16.69 -0.57 -18.94
CA ASN A 77 16.15 -1.63 -18.12
C ASN A 77 14.69 -1.93 -18.46
N LEU A 78 14.36 -3.21 -18.67
CA LEU A 78 13.05 -3.66 -19.11
C LEU A 78 11.91 -3.38 -18.11
N TYR A 79 12.20 -3.20 -16.80
CA TYR A 79 11.16 -2.85 -15.80
C TYR A 79 10.47 -1.52 -16.13
N ARG A 80 11.13 -0.62 -16.87
CA ARG A 80 10.55 0.66 -17.29
C ARG A 80 9.31 0.47 -18.18
N PHE A 81 9.19 -0.70 -18.81
CA PHE A 81 8.06 -1.07 -19.64
C PHE A 81 6.95 -1.81 -18.89
N ASP A 82 7.07 -2.07 -17.58
CA ASP A 82 6.10 -2.90 -16.84
C ASP A 82 4.66 -2.37 -16.97
N HIS A 83 4.48 -1.05 -16.85
CA HIS A 83 3.17 -0.41 -17.01
C HIS A 83 2.66 -0.50 -18.45
N LEU A 84 3.54 -0.37 -19.45
CA LEU A 84 3.21 -0.51 -20.87
C LEU A 84 2.81 -1.95 -21.21
N ILE A 85 3.60 -2.92 -20.73
CA ILE A 85 3.37 -4.36 -20.90
C ILE A 85 2.03 -4.74 -20.27
N HIS A 86 1.79 -4.30 -19.03
CA HIS A 86 0.53 -4.54 -18.34
C HIS A 86 -0.67 -3.96 -19.11
N ALA A 87 -0.54 -2.75 -19.66
CA ALA A 87 -1.58 -2.13 -20.49
C ALA A 87 -1.89 -2.95 -21.75
N ILE A 88 -0.87 -3.47 -22.44
CA ILE A 88 -1.02 -4.31 -23.65
C ILE A 88 -1.72 -5.65 -23.32
N PHE A 89 -1.35 -6.30 -22.22
CA PHE A 89 -1.94 -7.59 -21.82
C PHE A 89 -3.38 -7.46 -21.30
N LYS A 90 -3.74 -6.31 -20.75
CA LYS A 90 -5.11 -6.00 -20.31
C LYS A 90 -6.01 -5.45 -21.42
N ASN A 91 -5.54 -5.46 -22.68
CA ASN A 91 -6.24 -4.93 -23.85
C ASN A 91 -6.75 -3.50 -23.59
N LYS A 92 -5.90 -2.65 -23.00
CA LYS A 92 -6.20 -1.24 -22.81
C LYS A 92 -6.27 -0.53 -24.17
N ASN A 93 -6.87 0.65 -24.18
CA ASN A 93 -7.06 1.42 -25.40
C ASN A 93 -5.72 1.72 -26.11
N GLU A 94 -5.69 1.61 -27.45
CA GLU A 94 -4.48 1.79 -28.28
C GLU A 94 -3.81 3.16 -28.07
N ARG A 95 -4.59 4.23 -27.91
CA ARG A 95 -4.09 5.57 -27.60
C ARG A 95 -3.37 5.61 -26.26
N PHE A 96 -3.90 4.92 -25.26
CA PHE A 96 -3.30 4.84 -23.92
C PHE A 96 -1.98 4.05 -23.94
N ILE A 97 -1.94 2.94 -24.68
CA ILE A 97 -0.72 2.14 -24.84
C ILE A 97 0.37 2.97 -25.55
N LEU A 98 0.02 3.68 -26.62
CA LEU A 98 0.99 4.51 -27.33
C LEU A 98 1.47 5.70 -26.49
N ASP A 99 0.59 6.33 -25.73
CA ASP A 99 0.95 7.42 -24.81
C ASP A 99 1.93 6.97 -23.72
N LEU A 100 1.72 5.77 -23.14
CA LEU A 100 2.68 5.16 -22.22
C LEU A 100 4.05 4.92 -22.87
N SER A 101 4.05 4.44 -24.11
CA SER A 101 5.29 4.18 -24.86
C SER A 101 6.06 5.48 -25.12
N LEU A 102 5.37 6.54 -25.57
CA LEU A 102 5.95 7.86 -25.77
C LEU A 102 6.47 8.49 -24.47
N LYS A 103 5.78 8.29 -23.34
CA LYS A 103 6.24 8.74 -22.01
C LYS A 103 7.56 8.07 -21.62
N ILE A 104 7.70 6.78 -21.86
CA ILE A 104 8.96 6.05 -21.59
C ILE A 104 10.08 6.63 -22.44
N ILE A 105 9.86 6.81 -23.75
CA ILE A 105 10.88 7.34 -24.66
C ILE A 105 11.36 8.73 -24.23
N ARG A 106 10.46 9.62 -23.80
CA ARG A 106 10.82 10.95 -23.28
C ARG A 106 11.63 10.90 -21.99
N SER A 107 11.33 9.94 -21.12
CA SER A 107 12.07 9.77 -19.87
C SER A 107 13.55 9.40 -20.12
N GLU A 108 13.83 8.73 -21.25
CA GLU A 108 15.16 8.30 -21.66
C GLU A 108 15.94 9.39 -22.39
N SER A 109 15.29 10.13 -23.29
CA SER A 109 15.93 11.26 -23.98
C SER A 109 16.47 12.30 -22.99
N ASN A 110 15.78 12.50 -21.87
CA ASN A 110 16.17 13.43 -20.80
C ASN A 110 17.29 12.90 -19.88
N GLN A 111 17.64 11.61 -19.91
CA GLN A 111 18.69 11.01 -19.07
C GLN A 111 20.08 10.99 -19.71
N SER A 112 20.18 11.26 -21.02
CA SER A 112 21.44 11.22 -21.78
C SER A 112 22.51 12.27 -21.40
N ALA A 113 22.25 13.13 -20.40
CA ALA A 113 23.15 14.20 -19.97
C ALA A 113 23.92 13.96 -18.66
N LEU A 114 23.82 12.80 -17.99
CA LEU A 114 24.58 12.52 -16.77
C LEU A 114 25.37 11.19 -16.86
N THR A 115 26.69 11.31 -16.98
CA THR A 115 27.61 10.20 -16.75
C THR A 115 27.68 9.89 -15.25
N THR A 116 27.33 8.66 -14.87
CA THR A 116 27.46 8.14 -13.51
C THR A 116 28.91 7.71 -13.22
N PRO A 117 29.50 8.06 -12.07
CA PRO A 117 30.72 7.41 -11.59
C PRO A 117 30.37 6.07 -10.94
N THR A 118 31.05 5.03 -11.41
CA THR A 118 31.06 3.69 -10.86
C THR A 118 31.71 3.67 -9.47
N ASN A 119 31.17 2.80 -8.60
CA ASN A 119 31.67 2.37 -7.28
C ASN A 119 31.04 3.06 -6.05
N SER A 120 29.91 2.51 -5.60
CA SER A 120 29.68 2.28 -4.17
C SER A 120 29.07 0.88 -4.00
N ILE A 121 29.75 0.06 -3.20
CA ILE A 121 29.40 -1.33 -2.93
C ILE A 121 28.37 -1.34 -1.79
N THR A 122 27.35 -2.20 -1.93
CA THR A 122 26.19 -2.49 -1.04
C THR A 122 24.91 -1.67 -1.21
N SER A 123 24.33 -1.73 -2.42
CA SER A 123 22.94 -2.18 -2.59
C SER A 123 22.99 -3.36 -3.55
N TYR A 124 22.27 -4.45 -3.29
CA TYR A 124 22.20 -5.55 -4.25
C TYR A 124 21.41 -5.07 -5.48
N ALA A 125 22.10 -4.46 -6.44
CA ALA A 125 21.66 -4.46 -7.83
C ALA A 125 21.73 -5.91 -8.31
N ARG A 126 20.61 -6.64 -8.28
CA ARG A 126 20.56 -8.01 -8.79
C ARG A 126 20.66 -7.99 -10.32
N SER A 127 21.65 -8.74 -10.79
CA SER A 127 22.01 -9.17 -12.15
C SER A 127 20.84 -9.37 -13.14
N GLU A 128 21.08 -8.93 -14.38
CA GLU A 128 20.13 -8.58 -15.45
C GLU A 128 19.67 -9.70 -16.41
N ASN A 129 20.06 -10.97 -16.23
CA ASN A 129 19.70 -12.01 -17.21
C ASN A 129 18.82 -13.10 -16.62
N GLU A 130 17.49 -12.92 -16.70
CA GLU A 130 16.54 -14.04 -16.83
C GLU A 130 15.12 -13.51 -17.14
N ILE A 131 14.74 -13.64 -18.41
CA ILE A 131 13.41 -13.34 -18.95
C ILE A 131 12.37 -14.30 -18.34
N MET A 132 11.24 -13.80 -17.79
CA MET A 132 10.22 -14.66 -17.17
C MET A 132 8.77 -14.26 -17.51
N HIS A 133 7.94 -15.28 -17.79
CA HIS A 133 6.50 -15.24 -18.12
C HIS A 133 5.60 -14.64 -16.99
N PHE A 134 4.34 -14.32 -17.27
CA PHE A 134 3.41 -13.63 -16.34
C PHE A 134 3.16 -14.37 -15.00
N ASP A 135 2.94 -15.68 -15.02
CA ASP A 135 2.84 -16.50 -13.79
C ASP A 135 4.12 -16.46 -12.96
N LYS A 136 5.25 -16.29 -13.66
CA LYS A 136 6.56 -16.14 -13.07
C LYS A 136 6.83 -14.71 -12.54
N VAL A 137 6.13 -13.67 -13.02
CA VAL A 137 6.19 -12.30 -12.48
C VAL A 137 5.40 -12.19 -11.18
N ALA A 138 4.16 -12.69 -11.14
CA ALA A 138 3.39 -12.77 -9.89
C ALA A 138 4.07 -13.70 -8.87
N GLY A 139 4.66 -14.81 -9.35
CA GLY A 139 5.54 -15.68 -8.57
C GLY A 139 6.75 -14.92 -8.00
N ARG A 140 7.52 -14.20 -8.83
CA ARG A 140 8.67 -13.40 -8.38
C ARG A 140 8.29 -12.26 -7.44
N LEU A 141 7.18 -11.55 -7.66
CA LEU A 141 6.71 -10.50 -6.74
C LEU A 141 6.36 -11.10 -5.39
N ARG A 142 5.68 -12.26 -5.38
CA ARG A 142 5.43 -13.03 -4.17
C ARG A 142 6.73 -13.50 -3.51
N ASP A 143 7.71 -13.94 -4.28
CA ASP A 143 8.99 -14.43 -3.75
C ASP A 143 9.88 -13.28 -3.25
N ASN A 144 9.86 -12.11 -3.89
CA ASN A 144 10.49 -10.88 -3.41
C ASN A 144 9.84 -10.41 -2.12
N LEU A 145 8.51 -10.40 -2.05
CA LEU A 145 7.78 -10.06 -0.83
C LEU A 145 8.11 -11.05 0.30
N LYS A 146 8.11 -12.35 0.01
CA LYS A 146 8.55 -13.37 0.98
C LYS A 146 9.99 -13.17 1.43
N PHE A 147 10.88 -12.76 0.52
CA PHE A 147 12.28 -12.48 0.83
C PHE A 147 12.42 -11.23 1.73
N ASP A 148 11.71 -10.14 1.41
CA ASP A 148 11.66 -8.92 2.23
C ASP A 148 11.13 -9.21 3.65
N MET A 149 10.21 -10.16 3.75
CA MET A 149 9.54 -10.55 5.00
C MET A 149 10.21 -11.72 5.72
N ASP A 150 11.22 -12.35 5.11
CA ASP A 150 11.86 -13.52 5.69
C ASP A 150 12.50 -13.14 7.02
N ASN A 151 12.28 -13.96 8.05
CA ASN A 151 12.72 -13.66 9.41
C ASN A 151 12.09 -12.39 10.06
N GLN A 152 11.11 -11.72 9.42
CA GLN A 152 10.49 -10.48 9.90
C GLN A 152 8.98 -10.58 10.23
N VAL A 153 8.39 -11.78 10.15
CA VAL A 153 6.97 -12.00 10.50
C VAL A 153 6.84 -12.73 11.83
N PHE A 154 6.12 -12.11 12.76
CA PHE A 154 5.83 -12.63 14.10
C PHE A 154 4.33 -12.76 14.26
N HIS A 155 3.85 -13.90 14.72
CA HIS A 155 2.43 -14.10 14.98
C HIS A 155 2.19 -14.74 16.35
N SER A 156 0.92 -14.87 16.73
CA SER A 156 0.51 -15.39 18.04
C SER A 156 1.11 -14.59 19.21
N ILE A 157 1.24 -13.28 19.04
CA ILE A 157 1.75 -12.36 20.06
C ILE A 157 0.67 -12.17 21.14
N ARG A 158 0.88 -12.78 22.31
CA ARG A 158 -0.13 -12.92 23.37
C ARG A 158 -0.73 -11.60 23.86
N ASN A 159 0.06 -10.53 23.87
CA ASN A 159 -0.37 -9.22 24.35
C ASN A 159 -0.68 -8.23 23.23
N PHE A 160 -0.75 -8.67 21.96
CA PHE A 160 -1.07 -7.82 20.81
C PHE A 160 -2.31 -6.95 21.04
N TRP A 161 -3.41 -7.60 21.43
CA TRP A 161 -4.68 -6.92 21.75
C TRP A 161 -4.51 -5.84 22.81
N LYS A 162 -3.81 -6.17 23.90
CA LYS A 162 -3.57 -5.27 25.01
C LYS A 162 -2.77 -4.02 24.58
N VAL A 163 -1.77 -4.19 23.74
CA VAL A 163 -0.88 -3.10 23.31
C VAL A 163 -1.60 -2.14 22.34
N PHE A 164 -2.34 -2.68 21.37
CA PHE A 164 -2.92 -1.87 20.29
C PHE A 164 -4.35 -1.40 20.55
N PHE A 165 -5.13 -2.10 21.38
CA PHE A 165 -6.56 -1.84 21.51
C PHE A 165 -7.06 -1.53 22.91
N VAL A 166 -6.26 -1.82 23.94
CA VAL A 166 -6.66 -1.58 25.33
C VAL A 166 -6.02 -0.30 25.85
N ARG A 167 -6.71 0.41 26.75
CA ARG A 167 -6.27 1.69 27.36
C ARG A 167 -6.00 2.82 26.34
N LYS A 168 -6.56 2.70 25.13
CA LYS A 168 -6.62 3.80 24.17
C LYS A 168 -7.77 4.73 24.52
N ARG A 169 -7.70 5.99 24.08
CA ARG A 169 -8.74 7.00 24.38
C ARG A 169 -10.13 6.51 23.96
N TRP A 170 -10.25 5.89 22.80
CA TRP A 170 -11.49 5.33 22.26
C TRP A 170 -11.87 3.94 22.81
N SER A 171 -11.02 3.30 23.64
CA SER A 171 -11.22 1.90 24.09
C SER A 171 -12.50 1.69 24.88
N GLU A 172 -12.93 2.69 25.65
CA GLU A 172 -14.17 2.65 26.41
C GLU A 172 -15.38 2.79 25.48
N GLN A 173 -15.29 3.70 24.50
CA GLN A 173 -16.33 3.86 23.48
C GLN A 173 -16.54 2.58 22.66
N THR A 174 -15.48 1.85 22.29
CA THR A 174 -15.62 0.57 21.56
C THR A 174 -16.23 -0.53 22.42
N SER A 175 -15.99 -0.52 23.73
CA SER A 175 -16.62 -1.46 24.67
C SER A 175 -18.13 -1.22 24.74
N ARG A 176 -18.58 0.04 24.73
CA ARG A 176 -20.01 0.38 24.71
C ARG A 176 -20.71 0.07 23.39
N ILE A 177 -20.00 0.21 22.27
CA ILE A 177 -20.50 -0.26 20.97
C ILE A 177 -20.72 -1.77 21.01
N TRP A 178 -19.76 -2.52 21.56
CA TRP A 178 -19.89 -3.96 21.76
C TRP A 178 -21.08 -4.32 22.65
N GLU A 179 -21.26 -3.68 23.80
CA GLU A 179 -22.39 -3.94 24.70
C GLU A 179 -23.75 -3.70 24.01
N SER A 180 -23.84 -2.67 23.17
CA SER A 180 -25.05 -2.38 22.38
C SER A 180 -25.28 -3.47 21.33
N TYR A 181 -24.23 -3.85 20.59
CA TYR A 181 -24.29 -4.93 19.60
C TYR A 181 -24.66 -6.29 20.24
N GLN A 182 -24.07 -6.62 21.38
CA GLN A 182 -24.33 -7.87 22.10
C GLN A 182 -25.78 -7.96 22.59
N LYS A 183 -26.36 -6.84 23.06
CA LYS A 183 -27.78 -6.78 23.43
C LYS A 183 -28.69 -7.03 22.22
N TYR A 184 -28.38 -6.39 21.09
CA TYR A 184 -29.09 -6.61 19.83
C TYR A 184 -28.99 -8.08 19.37
N GLU A 185 -27.78 -8.62 19.32
CA GLU A 185 -27.54 -9.99 18.87
C GLU A 185 -28.31 -11.01 19.73
N ASN A 186 -28.26 -10.87 21.05
CA ASN A 186 -28.99 -11.76 21.96
C ASN A 186 -30.52 -11.68 21.76
N ALA A 187 -31.05 -10.49 21.53
CA ALA A 187 -32.48 -10.30 21.26
C ALA A 187 -32.90 -10.93 19.92
N GLU A 188 -32.09 -10.73 18.88
CA GLU A 188 -32.33 -11.25 17.54
C GLU A 188 -32.20 -12.79 17.50
N MET A 189 -31.17 -13.35 18.13
CA MET A 189 -31.01 -14.81 18.25
C MET A 189 -32.19 -15.46 19.00
N LYS A 190 -32.67 -14.82 20.09
CA LYS A 190 -33.85 -15.29 20.82
C LYS A 190 -35.11 -15.25 19.97
N ARG A 191 -35.29 -14.18 19.18
CA ARG A 191 -36.42 -14.05 18.23
C ARG A 191 -36.38 -15.18 17.20
N ARG A 192 -35.24 -15.39 16.55
CA ARG A 192 -35.08 -16.44 15.52
C ARG A 192 -35.32 -17.84 16.09
N SER A 193 -34.82 -18.13 17.29
CA SER A 193 -35.08 -19.40 17.99
C SER A 193 -36.58 -19.61 18.27
N THR A 194 -37.26 -18.57 18.75
CA THR A 194 -38.71 -18.63 19.04
C THR A 194 -39.55 -18.83 17.77
N GLU A 195 -39.11 -18.28 16.63
CA GLU A 195 -39.76 -18.48 15.33
C GLU A 195 -39.54 -19.91 14.81
N LEU A 196 -38.33 -20.47 14.98
CA LEU A 196 -38.00 -21.86 14.64
C LEU A 196 -38.82 -22.87 15.44
N GLU A 197 -38.99 -22.66 16.75
CA GLU A 197 -39.78 -23.55 17.63
C GLU A 197 -41.28 -23.63 17.25
N LYS A 198 -41.80 -22.62 16.54
CA LYS A 198 -43.19 -22.58 16.08
C LYS A 198 -43.42 -23.36 14.78
N LEU A 199 -42.37 -23.83 14.12
CA LEU A 199 -42.48 -24.54 12.85
C LEU A 199 -42.68 -26.04 13.06
N GLU A 200 -43.75 -26.58 12.48
CA GLU A 200 -44.07 -28.02 12.55
C GLU A 200 -43.48 -28.83 11.37
N LYS A 201 -43.11 -28.17 10.26
CA LYS A 201 -42.68 -28.83 9.02
C LYS A 201 -41.24 -28.47 8.63
N PRO A 202 -40.41 -29.45 8.19
CA PRO A 202 -39.04 -29.19 7.75
C PRO A 202 -38.90 -28.24 6.54
N GLU A 203 -39.88 -28.23 5.62
CA GLU A 203 -39.87 -27.35 4.45
C GLU A 203 -39.95 -25.86 4.82
N ASP A 204 -40.57 -25.55 5.96
CA ASP A 204 -40.73 -24.17 6.44
C ASP A 204 -39.45 -23.64 7.11
N ILE A 205 -38.54 -24.52 7.56
CA ILE A 205 -37.23 -24.14 8.11
C ILE A 205 -36.37 -23.47 7.03
N CYS A 206 -36.32 -24.07 5.84
CA CYS A 206 -35.55 -23.53 4.71
C CYS A 206 -36.10 -22.16 4.27
N ARG A 207 -37.44 -22.01 4.26
CA ARG A 207 -38.10 -20.73 3.97
C ARG A 207 -37.80 -19.67 5.03
N LEU A 208 -37.82 -20.03 6.31
CA LEU A 208 -37.51 -19.12 7.41
C LEU A 208 -36.05 -18.66 7.38
N ASN A 209 -35.11 -19.57 7.12
CA ASN A 209 -33.69 -19.22 6.97
C ASN A 209 -33.45 -18.27 5.79
N ASN A 210 -34.12 -18.51 4.65
CA ASN A 210 -34.06 -17.61 3.50
C ASN A 210 -34.68 -16.23 3.82
N LEU A 211 -35.77 -16.21 4.60
CA LEU A 211 -36.38 -14.97 5.07
C LEU A 211 -35.42 -14.20 5.99
N HIS A 212 -34.81 -14.86 6.99
CA HIS A 212 -33.82 -14.22 7.87
C HIS A 212 -32.59 -13.72 7.11
N LYS A 213 -32.15 -14.42 6.08
CA LYS A 213 -31.09 -13.95 5.20
C LYS A 213 -31.50 -12.69 4.42
N SER A 214 -32.77 -12.56 4.05
CA SER A 214 -33.32 -11.38 3.35
C SER A 214 -33.63 -10.18 4.24
N LEU A 215 -33.69 -10.35 5.56
CA LEU A 215 -33.96 -9.26 6.51
C LEU A 215 -32.83 -8.22 6.52
N LYS A 216 -33.17 -6.99 6.90
CA LYS A 216 -32.18 -5.91 7.07
C LYS A 216 -31.29 -6.17 8.30
N GLU A 217 -31.83 -6.85 9.30
CA GLU A 217 -31.17 -7.25 10.54
C GLU A 217 -30.13 -8.34 10.30
N LYS A 218 -28.83 -7.98 10.43
CA LYS A 218 -27.70 -8.90 10.21
C LYS A 218 -26.98 -9.22 11.51
N VAL A 219 -26.69 -10.50 11.70
CA VAL A 219 -25.91 -11.02 12.84
C VAL A 219 -24.61 -11.62 12.31
N LEU A 220 -23.50 -11.37 13.02
CA LEU A 220 -22.21 -11.96 12.68
C LEU A 220 -22.20 -13.44 13.08
N VAL A 221 -22.08 -14.30 12.09
CA VAL A 221 -22.03 -15.75 12.27
C VAL A 221 -20.82 -16.34 11.54
N ILE A 222 -20.47 -17.57 11.86
CA ILE A 222 -19.44 -18.30 11.13
C ILE A 222 -19.91 -18.66 9.71
N ASN A 223 -18.97 -18.99 8.84
CA ASN A 223 -19.19 -19.45 7.48
C ASN A 223 -19.89 -18.45 6.55
N MET A 224 -19.89 -17.17 6.91
CA MET A 224 -20.38 -16.10 6.04
C MET A 224 -19.51 -16.00 4.79
N ASP A 225 -20.15 -15.89 3.63
CA ASP A 225 -19.45 -15.50 2.41
C ASP A 225 -19.11 -14.00 2.40
N GLU A 226 -18.27 -13.57 1.46
CA GLU A 226 -17.85 -12.17 1.36
C GLU A 226 -19.03 -11.20 1.24
N SER A 227 -20.09 -11.56 0.51
CA SER A 227 -21.26 -10.69 0.36
C SER A 227 -22.03 -10.57 1.67
N GLU A 228 -22.22 -11.66 2.40
CA GLU A 228 -22.85 -11.66 3.71
C GLU A 228 -22.05 -10.82 4.71
N VAL A 229 -20.71 -10.93 4.71
CA VAL A 229 -19.85 -10.10 5.55
C VAL A 229 -20.05 -8.62 5.23
N TRP A 230 -20.13 -8.26 3.95
CA TRP A 230 -20.36 -6.87 3.51
C TRP A 230 -21.73 -6.33 3.93
N GLU A 231 -22.78 -7.14 3.80
CA GLU A 231 -24.12 -6.78 4.29
C GLU A 231 -24.12 -6.55 5.80
N TRP A 232 -23.44 -7.42 6.55
CA TRP A 232 -23.31 -7.27 7.99
C TRP A 232 -22.50 -6.02 8.38
N LEU A 233 -21.36 -5.76 7.73
CA LEU A 233 -20.55 -4.55 7.96
C LEU A 233 -21.37 -3.27 7.71
N SER A 234 -22.15 -3.26 6.63
CA SER A 234 -23.02 -2.14 6.26
C SER A 234 -24.08 -1.92 7.34
N PHE A 235 -24.79 -2.98 7.72
CA PHE A 235 -25.77 -2.94 8.82
C PHE A 235 -25.13 -2.47 10.13
N PHE A 236 -23.97 -3.01 10.49
CA PHE A 236 -23.27 -2.69 11.74
C PHE A 236 -22.88 -1.20 11.78
N LYS A 237 -22.35 -0.67 10.67
CA LYS A 237 -22.01 0.76 10.58
C LYS A 237 -23.24 1.64 10.69
N GLU A 238 -24.27 1.41 9.85
CA GLU A 238 -25.50 2.20 9.86
C GLU A 238 -26.16 2.20 11.25
N THR A 239 -26.17 1.04 11.91
CA THR A 239 -26.91 0.85 13.14
C THR A 239 -26.14 1.33 14.36
N PHE A 240 -24.84 1.04 14.46
CA PHE A 240 -24.07 1.28 15.69
C PHE A 240 -23.02 2.38 15.55
N LEU A 241 -22.32 2.47 14.42
CA LEU A 241 -21.22 3.44 14.26
C LEU A 241 -21.72 4.83 13.87
N ASP A 242 -22.67 4.95 12.95
CA ASP A 242 -23.14 6.24 12.41
C ASP A 242 -23.81 7.13 13.47
N GLN A 243 -24.19 6.55 14.61
CA GLN A 243 -24.60 7.30 15.79
C GLN A 243 -23.52 8.26 16.31
N LEU A 244 -22.25 7.97 16.03
CA LEU A 244 -21.06 8.77 16.40
C LEU A 244 -20.69 9.80 15.33
N GLN A 245 -21.46 9.93 14.25
CA GLN A 245 -21.17 10.87 13.15
C GLN A 245 -21.69 12.29 13.46
N GLY A 246 -20.86 13.30 13.17
CA GLY A 246 -21.22 14.73 13.27
C GLY A 246 -20.96 15.38 14.63
N TYR A 247 -21.22 16.68 14.72
CA TYR A 247 -21.00 17.51 15.93
C TYR A 247 -21.99 17.21 17.08
N LEU A 248 -23.17 16.67 16.75
CA LEU A 248 -24.22 16.28 17.68
C LEU A 248 -24.64 14.84 17.35
N PRO A 249 -23.90 13.86 17.86
CA PRO A 249 -24.21 12.46 17.61
C PRO A 249 -25.62 12.13 18.11
N LYS A 250 -26.41 11.45 17.27
CA LYS A 250 -27.81 11.11 17.53
C LYS A 250 -27.91 9.63 17.87
N SER A 251 -28.27 9.32 19.10
CA SER A 251 -28.54 7.94 19.50
C SER A 251 -29.71 7.39 18.69
N SER A 252 -29.57 6.17 18.16
CA SER A 252 -30.68 5.42 17.59
C SER A 252 -31.74 5.20 18.68
N THR A 253 -33.01 5.31 18.32
CA THR A 253 -34.13 4.99 19.22
C THR A 253 -34.29 3.50 19.43
N GLU A 254 -33.82 2.67 18.49
CA GLU A 254 -33.97 1.21 18.53
C GLU A 254 -32.78 0.52 19.19
N HIS A 255 -31.55 0.96 18.87
CA HIS A 255 -30.31 0.37 19.36
C HIS A 255 -29.33 1.44 19.86
N PRO A 256 -29.63 2.17 20.95
CA PRO A 256 -28.82 3.30 21.40
C PRO A 256 -27.39 2.86 21.79
N VAL A 257 -26.40 3.55 21.25
CA VAL A 257 -25.01 3.50 21.74
C VAL A 257 -24.83 4.64 22.73
N PHE A 258 -24.28 4.36 23.92
CA PHE A 258 -23.91 5.42 24.86
C PHE A 258 -22.62 6.09 24.38
N ILE A 259 -22.66 7.42 24.25
CA ILE A 259 -21.60 8.22 23.64
C ILE A 259 -20.90 9.03 24.72
N GLU A 260 -19.56 9.00 24.72
CA GLU A 260 -18.77 9.73 25.69
C GLU A 260 -18.91 11.25 25.58
N LYS A 261 -18.81 11.92 26.73
CA LYS A 261 -18.91 13.39 26.84
C LYS A 261 -17.84 14.12 26.02
N GLU A 262 -16.69 13.50 25.77
CA GLU A 262 -15.64 14.04 24.90
C GLU A 262 -15.87 13.79 23.40
N GLY A 263 -16.93 13.05 23.03
CA GLY A 263 -17.45 12.93 21.67
C GLY A 263 -16.42 12.42 20.65
N PHE A 264 -16.17 11.12 20.60
CA PHE A 264 -15.37 10.55 19.51
C PHE A 264 -16.16 10.62 18.20
N GLN A 265 -15.57 11.30 17.22
CA GLN A 265 -16.10 11.36 15.86
C GLN A 265 -15.55 10.22 15.02
N LEU A 266 -16.39 9.63 14.17
CA LEU A 266 -15.94 8.70 13.15
C LEU A 266 -14.95 9.39 12.20
N ARG A 267 -13.83 8.70 11.92
CA ARG A 267 -12.77 9.11 11.01
C ARG A 267 -12.59 8.15 9.84
N GLY A 268 -13.26 7.01 9.88
CA GLY A 268 -13.17 5.95 8.88
C GLY A 268 -14.48 5.70 8.14
N GLN A 269 -14.36 5.11 6.96
CA GLN A 269 -15.48 4.51 6.22
C GLN A 269 -15.01 3.30 5.42
N TYR A 270 -15.90 2.32 5.23
CA TYR A 270 -15.59 1.14 4.42
C TYR A 270 -15.54 1.49 2.93
N CYS A 271 -14.71 0.74 2.19
CA CYS A 271 -14.72 0.75 0.73
C CYS A 271 -14.63 -0.69 0.19
N ARG A 272 -15.52 -1.04 -0.74
CA ARG A 272 -15.57 -2.34 -1.43
C ARG A 272 -15.05 -2.19 -2.86
N THR A 273 -14.09 -3.03 -3.22
CA THR A 273 -13.36 -3.00 -4.49
C THR A 273 -14.24 -3.24 -5.72
N GLU A 274 -15.34 -4.00 -5.58
CA GLU A 274 -16.21 -4.42 -6.69
C GLU A 274 -17.11 -3.30 -7.25
N LEU A 275 -17.29 -2.19 -6.54
CA LEU A 275 -18.07 -1.02 -7.01
C LEU A 275 -17.25 -0.07 -7.90
N MET A 276 -15.95 -0.33 -8.11
CA MET A 276 -14.99 0.61 -8.70
C MET A 276 -14.57 0.28 -10.15
N LEU A 277 -15.40 -0.45 -10.91
CA LEU A 277 -15.06 -0.84 -12.29
C LEU A 277 -15.14 0.31 -13.31
N HIS A 278 -15.56 1.52 -12.92
CA HIS A 278 -15.82 2.62 -13.87
C HIS A 278 -15.02 3.91 -13.65
N ALA A 279 -14.04 3.97 -12.74
CA ALA A 279 -13.28 5.20 -12.52
C ALA A 279 -11.76 4.95 -12.44
N VAL A 280 -11.11 5.07 -13.61
CA VAL A 280 -9.72 5.50 -13.90
C VAL A 280 -8.56 5.07 -12.97
N ASP A 281 -7.61 4.35 -13.57
CA ASP A 281 -6.14 4.32 -13.37
C ASP A 281 -5.40 3.72 -12.15
N SER A 282 -6.02 3.10 -11.14
CA SER A 282 -5.28 2.25 -10.17
C SER A 282 -5.70 0.78 -10.26
N ALA A 283 -4.96 -0.01 -11.05
CA ALA A 283 -5.22 -1.45 -11.20
C ALA A 283 -4.76 -2.29 -9.98
N ASP A 284 -4.10 -1.68 -9.00
CA ASP A 284 -3.23 -2.39 -8.06
C ASP A 284 -3.99 -2.99 -6.85
N PHE A 285 -5.05 -2.33 -6.36
CA PHE A 285 -5.87 -2.82 -5.24
C PHE A 285 -7.01 -3.77 -5.64
N SER A 286 -7.12 -4.14 -6.92
CA SER A 286 -8.24 -4.90 -7.50
C SER A 286 -8.48 -6.29 -6.88
N GLU A 287 -7.53 -6.80 -6.08
CA GLU A 287 -7.63 -8.10 -5.39
C GLU A 287 -7.89 -8.00 -3.89
N THR A 288 -7.84 -6.80 -3.28
CA THR A 288 -8.04 -6.62 -1.83
C THR A 288 -9.53 -6.69 -1.49
N GLY A 289 -9.88 -7.49 -0.48
CA GLY A 289 -11.27 -7.75 -0.11
C GLY A 289 -11.95 -6.64 0.69
N PHE A 290 -11.20 -5.87 1.50
CA PHE A 290 -11.74 -4.87 2.42
C PHE A 290 -10.75 -3.72 2.67
N MET A 291 -11.26 -2.49 2.76
CA MET A 291 -10.46 -1.31 3.10
C MET A 291 -11.24 -0.33 3.98
N ILE A 292 -10.54 0.39 4.85
CA ILE A 292 -11.05 1.58 5.53
C ILE A 292 -10.25 2.79 5.04
N LYS A 293 -10.95 3.83 4.57
CA LYS A 293 -10.38 5.13 4.17
C LYS A 293 -10.88 6.26 5.08
N SER A 294 -10.31 7.45 4.93
CA SER A 294 -10.80 8.63 5.67
C SER A 294 -12.27 8.90 5.37
N ILE A 295 -13.02 9.35 6.38
CA ILE A 295 -14.42 9.78 6.26
C ILE A 295 -14.57 11.03 5.36
N ASP A 296 -13.51 11.83 5.21
CA ASP A 296 -13.52 13.05 4.40
C ASP A 296 -13.55 12.78 2.89
N ILE A 297 -13.27 11.55 2.49
CA ILE A 297 -13.25 11.12 1.09
C ILE A 297 -14.67 10.69 0.71
N PRO A 298 -15.21 10.98 -0.47
CA PRO A 298 -16.51 10.43 -0.86
C PRO A 298 -16.45 8.90 -1.01
N VAL A 299 -17.52 8.18 -0.65
CA VAL A 299 -17.60 6.71 -0.78
C VAL A 299 -17.27 6.26 -2.20
N ASP A 300 -17.81 6.95 -3.20
CA ASP A 300 -17.68 6.64 -4.63
C ASP A 300 -16.40 7.20 -5.28
N CYS A 301 -15.53 7.87 -4.53
CA CYS A 301 -14.27 8.41 -5.05
C CYS A 301 -13.23 7.30 -5.25
N PRO A 302 -12.55 7.22 -6.43
CA PRO A 302 -11.47 6.27 -6.70
C PRO A 302 -10.48 6.21 -5.55
N VAL A 303 -10.11 5.00 -5.13
CA VAL A 303 -9.18 4.84 -4.01
C VAL A 303 -7.76 4.85 -4.54
N ASP A 304 -6.99 5.86 -4.13
CA ASP A 304 -5.54 5.85 -4.20
C ASP A 304 -4.96 5.21 -2.93
N GLY A 305 -3.78 4.60 -3.02
CA GLY A 305 -3.06 4.11 -1.85
C GLY A 305 -2.78 5.21 -0.83
N GLU A 306 -2.77 6.49 -1.22
CA GLU A 306 -2.62 7.65 -0.32
C GLU A 306 -3.78 7.80 0.69
N ASP A 307 -4.94 7.21 0.38
CA ASP A 307 -6.19 7.37 1.13
C ASP A 307 -6.49 6.24 2.11
N ILE A 308 -5.78 5.12 1.97
CA ILE A 308 -6.05 3.90 2.72
C ILE A 308 -5.52 4.02 4.16
N ASN A 309 -6.38 3.71 5.14
CA ASN A 309 -6.03 3.69 6.56
C ASN A 309 -5.84 2.28 7.10
N VAL A 310 -6.71 1.33 6.74
CA VAL A 310 -6.64 -0.07 7.20
C VAL A 310 -6.97 -0.98 6.03
N LEU A 311 -6.28 -2.11 5.96
CA LEU A 311 -6.52 -3.16 4.95
C LEU A 311 -7.14 -4.40 5.59
N GLY A 312 -7.99 -5.08 4.84
CA GLY A 312 -8.59 -6.34 5.26
C GLY A 312 -8.64 -7.34 4.11
N GLU A 313 -8.38 -8.61 4.43
CA GLU A 313 -8.53 -9.72 3.50
C GLU A 313 -9.66 -10.64 3.97
N LEU A 314 -10.64 -10.86 3.10
CA LEU A 314 -11.79 -11.72 3.35
C LEU A 314 -11.61 -13.06 2.63
N ASP A 315 -11.86 -14.18 3.28
CA ASP A 315 -11.84 -15.48 2.62
C ASP A 315 -12.95 -15.59 1.55
N LYS A 316 -12.55 -15.89 0.31
CA LYS A 316 -13.45 -16.03 -0.84
C LYS A 316 -13.68 -17.50 -1.24
N SER A 317 -12.85 -18.45 -0.79
CA SER A 317 -12.87 -19.85 -1.29
C SER A 317 -12.14 -20.84 -0.36
N PRO A 318 -12.68 -22.06 -0.15
CA PRO A 318 -12.18 -23.03 0.84
C PRO A 318 -10.96 -23.88 0.40
N CYS A 319 -10.21 -23.51 -0.65
CA CYS A 319 -9.14 -24.38 -1.19
C CYS A 319 -7.73 -23.93 -0.77
N GLY A 320 -6.95 -24.81 -0.14
CA GLY A 320 -5.50 -24.62 0.12
C GLY A 320 -5.16 -24.04 1.50
N ASN A 321 -3.90 -23.57 1.68
CA ASN A 321 -3.49 -22.83 2.88
C ASN A 321 -4.00 -21.38 2.83
N VAL A 322 -5.32 -21.24 3.00
CA VAL A 322 -6.05 -19.97 2.89
C VAL A 322 -5.41 -18.89 3.77
N ARG A 323 -4.99 -19.24 4.99
CA ARG A 323 -4.36 -18.29 5.92
C ARG A 323 -3.09 -17.65 5.35
N GLN A 324 -2.16 -18.46 4.83
CA GLN A 324 -0.92 -17.94 4.27
C GLN A 324 -1.16 -17.13 2.99
N GLU A 325 -2.07 -17.58 2.14
CA GLU A 325 -2.39 -16.87 0.91
C GLU A 325 -2.99 -15.49 1.20
N LYS A 326 -3.92 -15.42 2.16
CA LYS A 326 -4.54 -14.16 2.59
C LYS A 326 -3.52 -13.22 3.22
N PHE A 327 -2.63 -13.75 4.06
CA PHE A 327 -1.54 -12.95 4.62
C PHE A 327 -0.62 -12.37 3.52
N ILE A 328 -0.24 -13.17 2.52
CA ILE A 328 0.60 -12.71 1.40
C ILE A 328 -0.11 -11.61 0.60
N ARG A 329 -1.42 -11.76 0.34
CA ARG A 329 -2.22 -10.71 -0.34
C ARG A 329 -2.27 -9.43 0.48
N LEU A 330 -2.61 -9.54 1.78
CA LEU A 330 -2.61 -8.41 2.71
C LEU A 330 -1.26 -7.69 2.73
N SER A 331 -0.17 -8.45 2.73
CA SER A 331 1.20 -7.93 2.75
C SER A 331 1.57 -7.19 1.46
N ARG A 332 1.10 -7.68 0.30
CA ARG A 332 1.27 -6.98 -0.99
C ARG A 332 0.51 -5.66 -0.99
N SER A 333 -0.75 -5.67 -0.56
CA SER A 333 -1.55 -4.44 -0.46
C SER A 333 -0.94 -3.45 0.55
N ALA A 334 -0.37 -3.94 1.66
CA ALA A 334 0.36 -3.11 2.61
C ALA A 334 1.59 -2.47 1.97
N GLN A 335 2.35 -3.21 1.17
CA GLN A 335 3.51 -2.69 0.41
C GLN A 335 3.09 -1.55 -0.52
N GLU A 336 1.98 -1.71 -1.25
CA GLU A 336 1.43 -0.69 -2.15
C GLU A 336 1.06 0.58 -1.38
N VAL A 337 0.43 0.45 -0.21
CA VAL A 337 0.13 1.62 0.63
C VAL A 337 1.40 2.27 1.17
N PHE A 338 2.41 1.51 1.57
CA PHE A 338 3.69 2.06 1.97
C PHE A 338 4.45 2.76 0.82
N CYS A 339 4.21 2.38 -0.44
CA CYS A 339 4.73 3.10 -1.60
C CYS A 339 3.98 4.41 -1.82
N ALA A 340 2.65 4.41 -1.70
CA ALA A 340 1.83 5.61 -1.82
C ALA A 340 2.05 6.58 -0.64
N GLN A 341 2.26 6.05 0.56
CA GLN A 341 2.49 6.77 1.81
C GLN A 341 3.93 6.47 2.34
N PRO A 342 4.99 7.00 1.71
CA PRO A 342 6.37 6.59 1.96
C PRO A 342 6.85 6.86 3.39
N LEU A 343 6.31 7.87 4.06
CA LEU A 343 6.62 8.20 5.46
C LEU A 343 5.67 7.56 6.48
N ARG A 344 4.75 6.70 6.04
CA ARG A 344 3.89 5.94 6.95
C ARG A 344 4.76 5.09 7.89
N ARG A 345 4.46 5.18 9.19
CA ARG A 345 5.23 4.55 10.27
C ARG A 345 4.85 3.10 10.47
N PHE A 346 3.55 2.83 10.47
CA PHE A 346 2.98 1.48 10.53
C PHE A 346 1.56 1.48 9.94
N MET A 347 1.00 0.30 9.74
CA MET A 347 -0.32 0.08 9.18
C MET A 347 -1.01 -1.06 9.91
N HIS A 348 -2.28 -0.86 10.27
CA HIS A 348 -3.13 -1.95 10.74
C HIS A 348 -3.70 -2.73 9.56
N GLY A 349 -3.89 -4.02 9.75
CA GLY A 349 -4.69 -4.83 8.86
C GLY A 349 -5.29 -6.03 9.56
N PHE A 350 -6.13 -6.79 8.86
CA PHE A 350 -6.67 -8.04 9.39
C PHE A 350 -7.02 -9.02 8.28
N CYS A 351 -7.12 -10.30 8.65
CA CYS A 351 -7.72 -11.33 7.82
C CYS A 351 -8.97 -11.85 8.51
N LEU A 352 -10.08 -11.97 7.78
CA LEU A 352 -11.30 -12.62 8.23
C LEU A 352 -11.49 -13.92 7.44
N PHE A 353 -11.53 -15.02 8.17
CA PHE A 353 -11.80 -16.37 7.65
C PHE A 353 -13.23 -16.77 8.00
N ARG A 354 -13.61 -18.01 7.66
CA ARG A 354 -14.96 -18.52 7.92
C ARG A 354 -15.31 -18.60 9.40
N GLU A 355 -14.39 -19.05 10.22
CA GLU A 355 -14.63 -19.31 11.65
C GLU A 355 -13.72 -18.50 12.56
N GLU A 356 -12.67 -17.91 11.99
CA GLU A 356 -11.59 -17.24 12.71
C GLU A 356 -11.23 -15.91 12.05
N PHE A 357 -10.50 -15.09 12.77
CA PHE A 357 -9.89 -13.87 12.24
C PHE A 357 -8.49 -13.68 12.83
N GLU A 358 -7.68 -12.85 12.19
CA GLU A 358 -6.33 -12.52 12.66
C GLU A 358 -6.06 -11.03 12.42
N LEU A 359 -5.71 -10.32 13.48
CA LEU A 359 -5.30 -8.91 13.45
C LEU A 359 -3.79 -8.80 13.21
N TRP A 360 -3.39 -7.83 12.40
CA TRP A 360 -2.02 -7.57 11.95
C TRP A 360 -1.62 -6.11 12.11
N LEU A 361 -0.33 -5.89 12.37
CA LEU A 361 0.34 -4.61 12.26
C LEU A 361 1.57 -4.78 11.36
N PHE A 362 1.70 -3.94 10.35
CA PHE A 362 2.87 -3.87 9.46
C PHE A 362 3.65 -2.59 9.77
N ASP A 363 4.96 -2.68 9.92
CA ASP A 363 5.85 -1.52 9.97
C ASP A 363 7.03 -1.72 9.02
N ARG A 364 7.97 -0.78 9.00
CA ARG A 364 9.18 -0.89 8.16
C ARG A 364 10.19 -1.92 8.66
N SER A 365 9.93 -2.57 9.80
CA SER A 365 10.76 -3.60 10.41
C SER A 365 10.18 -5.01 10.24
N GLY A 366 8.88 -5.15 9.96
CA GLY A 366 8.23 -6.45 9.80
C GLY A 366 6.71 -6.42 9.94
N ALA A 367 6.15 -7.62 10.18
CA ALA A 367 4.72 -7.82 10.41
C ALA A 367 4.47 -8.54 11.74
N TYR A 368 3.46 -8.10 12.48
CA TYR A 368 3.15 -8.55 13.84
C TYR A 368 1.67 -8.94 13.92
N GLY A 369 1.41 -10.18 14.28
CA GLY A 369 0.08 -10.78 14.27
C GLY A 369 -0.38 -11.21 15.67
N SER A 370 -1.66 -11.02 15.93
CA SER A 370 -2.36 -11.55 17.11
C SER A 370 -2.38 -13.08 17.17
N GLY A 371 -2.30 -13.76 16.01
CA GLY A 371 -2.67 -15.17 15.89
C GLY A 371 -4.16 -15.32 15.55
N LEU A 372 -4.59 -16.56 15.28
CA LEU A 372 -5.98 -16.87 15.00
C LEU A 372 -6.83 -16.72 16.26
N LEU A 373 -7.97 -16.03 16.10
CA LEU A 373 -8.98 -15.78 17.12
C LEU A 373 -10.34 -16.27 16.59
N SER A 374 -11.17 -16.82 17.46
CA SER A 374 -12.47 -17.41 17.11
C SER A 374 -13.51 -16.30 16.88
N ILE A 375 -14.26 -16.32 15.78
CA ILE A 375 -15.37 -15.38 15.56
C ILE A 375 -16.45 -15.57 16.64
N ILE A 376 -16.60 -16.77 17.18
CA ILE A 376 -17.59 -17.07 18.21
C ILE A 376 -17.08 -16.64 19.59
N ASP A 377 -15.92 -17.13 20.00
CA ASP A 377 -15.43 -16.96 21.37
C ASP A 377 -14.81 -15.58 21.59
N ASP A 378 -14.16 -15.04 20.55
CA ASP A 378 -13.46 -13.75 20.57
C ASP A 378 -14.24 -12.66 19.81
N LYS A 379 -15.56 -12.82 19.66
CA LYS A 379 -16.42 -11.87 18.91
C LYS A 379 -16.27 -10.44 19.40
N GLU A 380 -16.18 -10.25 20.71
CA GLU A 380 -15.95 -8.95 21.33
C GLU A 380 -14.70 -8.28 20.74
N ILE A 381 -13.61 -9.03 20.59
CA ILE A 381 -12.34 -8.54 20.07
C ILE A 381 -12.51 -8.06 18.63
N LEU A 382 -13.22 -8.83 17.78
CA LEU A 382 -13.46 -8.46 16.38
C LEU A 382 -14.31 -7.19 16.26
N ILE A 383 -15.44 -7.12 16.97
CA ILE A 383 -16.34 -5.96 16.94
C ILE A 383 -15.63 -4.70 17.43
N ARG A 384 -14.89 -4.83 18.53
CA ARG A 384 -14.12 -3.72 19.09
C ARG A 384 -12.99 -3.33 18.16
N ALA A 385 -12.25 -4.27 17.55
CA ALA A 385 -11.18 -3.97 16.59
C ALA A 385 -11.71 -3.17 15.39
N ILE A 386 -12.79 -3.63 14.74
CA ILE A 386 -13.42 -2.92 13.63
C ILE A 386 -13.85 -1.52 14.06
N SER A 387 -14.55 -1.39 15.19
CA SER A 387 -14.98 -0.09 15.73
C SER A 387 -13.78 0.83 16.01
N SER A 388 -12.66 0.27 16.48
CA SER A 388 -11.45 1.02 16.81
C SER A 388 -10.85 1.68 15.58
N TYR A 389 -10.78 0.98 14.46
CA TYR A 389 -10.25 1.51 13.20
C TYR A 389 -11.00 2.74 12.68
N PHE A 390 -12.27 2.90 13.08
CA PHE A 390 -13.07 4.08 12.75
C PHE A 390 -12.82 5.26 13.68
N LEU A 391 -12.25 5.03 14.87
CA LEU A 391 -12.07 6.05 15.92
C LEU A 391 -10.61 6.46 16.10
N MET A 392 -9.66 5.63 15.65
CA MET A 392 -8.22 5.92 15.71
C MET A 392 -7.88 7.23 14.97
N SER A 393 -7.01 8.02 15.57
CA SER A 393 -6.40 9.19 14.93
C SER A 393 -5.39 8.79 13.85
N ASP A 394 -4.98 9.73 13.00
CA ASP A 394 -3.93 9.52 11.99
C ASP A 394 -2.64 8.98 12.62
N GLU A 395 -2.29 9.45 13.82
CA GLU A 395 -1.15 8.94 14.56
C GLU A 395 -1.33 7.46 14.99
N GLU A 396 -2.49 7.10 15.52
CA GLU A 396 -2.80 5.72 15.93
C GLU A 396 -2.98 4.77 14.73
N LEU A 397 -3.29 5.31 13.54
CA LEU A 397 -3.30 4.61 12.26
C LEU A 397 -1.90 4.53 11.60
N GLY A 398 -0.90 5.16 12.21
CA GLY A 398 0.49 5.13 11.77
C GLY A 398 0.81 6.05 10.60
N ARG A 399 -0.05 7.02 10.26
CA ARG A 399 0.26 8.05 9.25
C ARG A 399 1.44 8.93 9.68
N ASP A 400 2.02 9.60 8.69
CA ASP A 400 3.07 10.60 8.90
C ASP A 400 2.51 11.82 9.62
N MET A 401 3.27 12.33 10.58
CA MET A 401 2.96 13.56 11.33
C MET A 401 4.06 14.61 11.16
N SER A 402 5.09 14.32 10.36
CA SER A 402 6.28 15.15 10.23
C SER A 402 6.22 16.18 9.11
N ILE A 403 5.36 15.94 8.10
CA ILE A 403 5.01 16.91 7.07
C ILE A 403 3.73 17.63 7.46
N LEU A 404 3.80 18.96 7.54
CA LEU A 404 2.67 19.83 7.80
C LEU A 404 2.01 20.22 6.48
N GLN A 405 0.69 20.14 6.43
CA GLN A 405 -0.09 20.61 5.29
C GLN A 405 -0.80 21.92 5.64
N LYS A 406 -0.63 22.94 4.79
CA LYS A 406 -1.33 24.24 4.92
C LYS A 406 -1.91 24.61 3.56
N GLY A 407 -3.20 24.31 3.38
CA GLY A 407 -3.81 24.37 2.05
C GLY A 407 -3.22 23.29 1.14
N GLU A 408 -2.78 23.68 -0.05
CA GLU A 408 -2.12 22.77 -1.01
C GLU A 408 -0.63 22.60 -0.73
N ASP A 409 -0.04 23.46 0.10
CA ASP A 409 1.40 23.49 0.36
C ASP A 409 1.79 22.55 1.50
N LYS A 410 2.92 21.85 1.30
CA LYS A 410 3.51 20.93 2.27
C LYS A 410 4.80 21.50 2.83
N PHE A 411 4.96 21.42 4.15
CA PHE A 411 6.09 21.99 4.88
C PHE A 411 6.76 20.96 5.78
N VAL A 412 8.07 21.09 5.89
CA VAL A 412 8.93 20.34 6.79
C VAL A 412 9.52 21.32 7.78
N GLN A 413 9.16 21.21 9.05
CA GLN A 413 9.65 22.10 10.09
C GLN A 413 10.56 21.37 11.06
N PHE A 414 11.82 21.79 11.17
CA PHE A 414 12.74 21.25 12.16
C PHE A 414 12.53 21.92 13.52
N PRO A 415 12.56 21.15 14.63
CA PRO A 415 12.44 21.67 15.96
C PRO A 415 13.64 22.55 16.31
N ARG A 416 13.35 23.52 17.16
CA ARG A 416 14.19 24.65 17.54
C ARG A 416 15.11 24.27 18.69
N SER A 417 16.34 24.80 18.68
CA SER A 417 17.11 24.97 19.92
C SER A 417 16.81 26.37 20.48
N GLY A 418 16.19 26.45 21.67
CA GLY A 418 15.96 27.72 22.39
C GLY A 418 14.80 28.60 21.87
N ASN A 419 15.00 29.93 21.82
CA ASN A 419 13.97 30.95 21.57
C ASN A 419 14.05 31.64 20.16
N ILE A 420 14.40 30.96 19.04
CA ILE A 420 14.08 31.42 17.63
C ILE A 420 13.36 30.36 16.74
N GLN A 421 12.30 30.70 15.98
CA GLN A 421 11.48 29.70 15.26
C GLN A 421 12.32 28.81 14.34
N GLY A 422 12.14 27.49 14.45
CA GLY A 422 12.96 26.51 13.73
C GLY A 422 12.79 26.60 12.23
N THR A 423 13.81 26.20 11.47
CA THR A 423 13.84 26.28 10.01
C THR A 423 12.68 25.50 9.40
N SER A 424 11.96 26.14 8.49
CA SER A 424 10.84 25.56 7.77
C SER A 424 11.15 25.53 6.28
N TYR A 425 10.91 24.37 5.65
CA TYR A 425 11.13 24.15 4.24
C TYR A 425 9.80 23.82 3.57
N GLU A 426 9.48 24.56 2.50
CA GLU A 426 8.36 24.21 1.63
C GLU A 426 8.81 23.17 0.61
N ILE A 427 8.11 22.04 0.53
CA ILE A 427 8.51 20.88 -0.27
C ILE A 427 7.53 20.62 -1.42
N LYS A 428 8.06 20.04 -2.51
CA LYS A 428 7.23 19.48 -3.58
C LYS A 428 6.42 18.29 -3.02
N SER A 429 5.16 18.17 -3.44
CA SER A 429 4.22 17.23 -2.84
C SER A 429 4.58 15.76 -3.02
N LYS A 430 5.28 15.43 -4.13
CA LYS A 430 5.72 14.07 -4.46
C LYS A 430 7.23 13.93 -4.19
N PRO A 431 7.67 12.85 -3.55
CA PRO A 431 9.09 12.61 -3.36
C PRO A 431 9.77 12.27 -4.69
N VAL A 432 11.05 12.63 -4.79
CA VAL A 432 11.92 12.30 -5.95
C VAL A 432 12.33 10.83 -5.90
N VAL A 433 12.52 10.29 -4.70
CA VAL A 433 12.90 8.90 -4.46
C VAL A 433 12.09 8.38 -3.28
N ARG A 434 11.61 7.14 -3.37
CA ARG A 434 10.89 6.44 -2.30
C ARG A 434 11.22 4.94 -2.32
N PRO A 435 11.26 4.26 -1.16
CA PRO A 435 11.43 2.81 -1.09
C PRO A 435 10.18 2.09 -1.61
N MET A 436 10.40 0.97 -2.31
CA MET A 436 9.33 0.11 -2.84
C MET A 436 9.10 -1.17 -2.04
N GLY A 437 10.02 -1.53 -1.13
CA GLY A 437 9.92 -2.71 -0.28
C GLY A 437 8.98 -2.52 0.91
N LEU A 438 8.35 -3.61 1.36
CA LEU A 438 7.51 -3.61 2.57
C LEU A 438 8.39 -3.34 3.81
N VAL A 439 9.46 -4.13 3.95
CA VAL A 439 10.53 -3.95 4.94
C VAL A 439 11.72 -3.34 4.20
N SER A 440 12.08 -2.09 4.50
CA SER A 440 13.15 -1.40 3.77
C SER A 440 13.85 -0.34 4.63
N GLU A 441 15.18 -0.28 4.50
CA GLU A 441 16.02 0.82 5.00
C GLU A 441 16.19 1.94 3.95
N GLY A 442 15.49 1.83 2.80
CA GLY A 442 15.56 2.81 1.73
C GLY A 442 15.12 4.20 2.17
N ALA A 443 15.74 5.20 1.57
CA ALA A 443 15.49 6.60 1.90
C ALA A 443 14.41 7.22 1.01
N THR A 444 13.62 8.12 1.60
CA THR A 444 12.65 8.95 0.90
C THR A 444 13.21 10.36 0.78
N TYR A 445 13.23 10.92 -0.42
CA TYR A 445 13.78 12.26 -0.68
C TYR A 445 12.70 13.19 -1.20
N TYR A 446 12.54 14.34 -0.55
CA TYR A 446 11.72 15.44 -1.00
C TYR A 446 12.61 16.60 -1.41
N GLU A 447 12.27 17.24 -2.52
CA GLU A 447 12.92 18.46 -2.98
C GLU A 447 12.13 19.67 -2.47
N THR A 448 12.83 20.71 -2.07
CA THR A 448 12.18 21.99 -1.73
C THR A 448 11.67 22.70 -2.98
N LYS A 449 10.62 23.51 -2.85
CA LYS A 449 10.05 24.21 -4.01
C LYS A 449 11.02 25.20 -4.66
N ASP A 450 11.97 25.74 -3.90
CA ASP A 450 13.04 26.60 -4.38
C ASP A 450 14.25 25.84 -4.95
N GLU A 451 14.20 24.50 -4.95
CA GLU A 451 15.22 23.61 -5.51
C GLU A 451 16.63 23.84 -4.93
N SER A 452 16.70 24.36 -3.70
CA SER A 452 17.96 24.66 -3.01
C SER A 452 18.40 23.54 -2.06
N THR A 453 17.44 22.74 -1.59
CA THR A 453 17.61 21.81 -0.47
C THR A 453 16.87 20.50 -0.76
N MET A 454 17.49 19.39 -0.34
CA MET A 454 16.87 18.07 -0.30
C MET A 454 16.57 17.68 1.14
N ILE A 455 15.34 17.23 1.39
CA ILE A 455 14.92 16.66 2.65
C ILE A 455 14.94 15.14 2.50
N LYS A 456 15.87 14.49 3.19
CA LYS A 456 15.99 13.04 3.24
C LYS A 456 15.36 12.50 4.51
N TYR A 457 14.55 11.46 4.36
CA TYR A 457 14.10 10.59 5.44
C TYR A 457 14.71 9.21 5.24
N SER A 458 15.22 8.60 6.31
CA SER A 458 15.78 7.24 6.22
C SER A 458 15.60 6.47 7.51
N TRP A 459 15.20 5.21 7.37
CA TRP A 459 15.19 4.25 8.47
C TRP A 459 16.58 3.68 8.67
N SER A 460 17.04 3.65 9.91
CA SER A 460 18.36 3.13 10.26
C SER A 460 18.34 2.43 11.60
N ASN A 461 19.32 1.56 11.82
CA ASN A 461 19.59 1.03 13.16
C ASN A 461 20.05 2.16 14.09
N PRO A 462 19.59 2.22 15.34
CA PRO A 462 20.12 3.11 16.36
C PRO A 462 21.61 2.77 16.64
N LYS A 463 22.53 3.38 15.87
CA LYS A 463 23.98 3.26 16.05
C LYS A 463 24.50 4.42 16.93
N LYS A 464 25.76 4.31 17.36
CA LYS A 464 26.45 5.37 18.11
C LYS A 464 26.60 6.65 17.30
N ASP A 465 27.06 6.53 16.05
CA ASP A 465 27.23 7.66 15.13
C ASP A 465 26.09 7.69 14.11
N THR A 466 25.48 8.86 13.93
CA THR A 466 24.40 9.14 12.99
C THR A 466 24.94 9.58 11.63
N GLU A 467 24.17 9.38 10.56
CA GLU A 467 24.54 9.87 9.23
C GLU A 467 24.82 11.39 9.23
N ALA A 468 24.05 12.17 9.98
CA ALA A 468 24.24 13.60 10.11
C ALA A 468 25.60 13.95 10.75
N GLU A 469 26.03 13.23 11.78
CA GLU A 469 27.35 13.42 12.40
C GLU A 469 28.47 13.09 11.41
N LEU A 470 28.34 12.00 10.64
CA LEU A 470 29.31 11.64 9.62
C LEU A 470 29.40 12.70 8.50
N LEU A 471 28.26 13.24 8.05
CA LEU A 471 28.23 14.33 7.07
C LEU A 471 28.89 15.60 7.61
N ASN A 472 28.68 15.93 8.90
CA ASN A 472 29.31 17.08 9.53
C ASN A 472 30.83 16.92 9.63
N ILE A 473 31.32 15.72 9.98
CA ILE A 473 32.76 15.41 10.01
C ILE A 473 33.35 15.55 8.59
N ALA A 474 32.64 15.06 7.58
CA ALA A 474 33.09 15.09 6.19
C ALA A 474 32.81 16.41 5.46
N SER A 475 32.24 17.42 6.13
CA SER A 475 31.80 18.69 5.51
C SER A 475 32.91 19.47 4.78
N SER A 476 34.17 19.23 5.14
CA SER A 476 35.32 19.85 4.48
C SER A 476 35.71 19.18 3.15
N VAL A 477 35.27 17.94 2.90
CA VAL A 477 35.62 17.15 1.71
C VAL A 477 34.85 17.66 0.48
N PRO A 478 35.53 17.97 -0.65
CA PRO A 478 34.86 18.35 -1.89
C PRO A 478 33.91 17.27 -2.40
N GLY A 479 32.71 17.68 -2.84
CA GLY A 479 31.68 16.77 -3.36
C GLY A 479 30.78 16.12 -2.30
N VAL A 480 31.08 16.27 -1.01
CA VAL A 480 30.18 15.85 0.08
C VAL A 480 29.10 16.92 0.29
N VAL A 481 27.85 16.48 0.46
CA VAL A 481 26.71 17.37 0.73
C VAL A 481 26.79 17.98 2.13
N ASN A 482 26.34 19.23 2.26
CA ASN A 482 26.28 19.88 3.57
C ASN A 482 25.00 19.47 4.30
N CYS A 483 25.12 19.06 5.56
CA CYS A 483 23.99 18.84 6.46
C CYS A 483 23.59 20.18 7.11
N LEU A 484 22.39 20.69 6.80
CA LEU A 484 21.87 21.93 7.38
C LEU A 484 21.20 21.69 8.72
N ASN A 485 20.35 20.67 8.77
CA ASN A 485 19.58 20.29 9.95
C ASN A 485 19.40 18.77 9.95
N SER A 486 19.28 18.18 11.15
CA SER A 486 18.92 16.78 11.32
C SER A 486 18.09 16.57 12.57
N GLU A 487 17.24 15.56 12.55
CA GLU A 487 16.47 15.15 13.73
C GLU A 487 16.03 13.68 13.66
N ILE A 488 15.61 13.16 14.80
CA ILE A 488 14.94 11.87 14.91
C ILE A 488 13.44 12.14 14.89
N VAL A 489 12.75 11.65 13.85
CA VAL A 489 11.30 11.83 13.67
C VAL A 489 10.53 10.76 14.42
N TYR A 490 11.02 9.52 14.38
CA TYR A 490 10.32 8.38 14.95
C TYR A 490 11.25 7.22 15.27
N GLU A 491 10.84 6.36 16.21
CA GLU A 491 11.47 5.07 16.49
C GLU A 491 10.39 3.99 16.58
N THR A 492 10.61 2.82 15.96
CA THR A 492 9.60 1.74 15.96
C THR A 492 9.35 1.18 17.35
N LYS A 493 10.32 1.30 18.26
CA LYS A 493 10.14 1.03 19.68
C LYS A 493 8.91 1.73 20.29
N SER A 494 8.53 2.92 19.78
CA SER A 494 7.37 3.68 20.25
C SER A 494 6.05 2.91 20.16
N HIS A 495 5.93 1.94 19.25
CA HIS A 495 4.75 1.08 19.13
C HIS A 495 5.04 -0.42 19.35
N LEU A 496 6.31 -0.83 19.38
CA LEU A 496 6.71 -2.22 19.55
C LEU A 496 7.23 -2.58 20.95
N ASP A 497 7.66 -1.61 21.77
CA ASP A 497 8.35 -1.89 23.05
C ASP A 497 7.51 -2.70 24.04
N GLU A 498 6.19 -2.53 23.99
CA GLU A 498 5.28 -3.25 24.87
C GLU A 498 4.96 -4.67 24.37
N LEU A 499 5.30 -5.05 23.12
CA LEU A 499 4.98 -6.37 22.58
C LEU A 499 5.87 -7.47 23.16
N ASP A 500 5.24 -8.55 23.61
CA ASP A 500 5.94 -9.77 24.04
C ASP A 500 6.32 -10.61 22.81
N LEU A 501 7.44 -10.25 22.21
CA LEU A 501 8.03 -10.96 21.08
C LEU A 501 8.85 -12.19 21.50
N PHE A 502 9.13 -12.37 22.81
CA PHE A 502 9.94 -13.49 23.29
C PHE A 502 9.22 -14.83 23.10
N ARG A 503 7.88 -14.82 23.22
CA ARG A 503 7.02 -16.00 23.04
C ARG A 503 6.29 -16.03 21.70
N ALA A 504 6.58 -15.08 20.81
CA ALA A 504 5.95 -15.01 19.51
C ALA A 504 6.47 -16.13 18.61
N THR A 505 5.60 -16.64 17.74
CA THR A 505 5.99 -17.63 16.74
C THR A 505 6.50 -16.91 15.51
N HIS A 506 7.60 -17.40 14.95
CA HIS A 506 8.14 -16.90 13.70
C HIS A 506 7.47 -17.58 12.51
N TRP A 507 7.09 -16.80 11.49
CA TRP A 507 6.57 -17.37 10.25
C TRP A 507 7.71 -17.50 9.22
N GLU A 508 8.23 -18.71 9.05
CA GLU A 508 9.25 -19.01 8.04
C GLU A 508 8.62 -19.22 6.65
N PHE A 509 9.08 -18.47 5.65
CA PHE A 509 8.72 -18.69 4.24
C PHE A 509 9.75 -19.62 3.59
N ASN A 510 9.80 -20.88 4.01
CA ASN A 510 10.75 -21.85 3.46
C ASN A 510 10.48 -22.09 1.96
N THR A 511 11.44 -21.74 1.10
CA THR A 511 11.32 -21.83 -0.37
C THR A 511 11.43 -23.26 -0.92
N ASP A 512 11.89 -24.24 -0.12
CA ASP A 512 12.24 -25.58 -0.64
C ASP A 512 11.34 -26.72 -0.17
N LYS A 513 10.27 -26.46 0.60
CA LYS A 513 9.31 -27.50 0.98
C LYS A 513 7.88 -27.00 0.85
N MET A 514 7.16 -27.56 -0.12
CA MET A 514 5.74 -27.34 -0.40
C MET A 514 4.79 -27.83 0.72
N TYR A 515 5.32 -28.12 1.92
CA TYR A 515 4.58 -28.45 3.13
C TYR A 515 5.27 -27.76 4.32
N MET A 516 4.59 -26.76 4.89
CA MET A 516 5.03 -26.06 6.09
C MET A 516 4.86 -26.97 7.31
N LYS A 517 5.92 -27.13 8.11
CA LYS A 517 5.81 -27.54 9.50
C LYS A 517 5.91 -26.29 10.37
N SER A 518 4.97 -26.12 11.30
CA SER A 518 5.23 -25.35 12.52
C SER A 518 6.52 -25.93 13.11
N SER A 519 7.61 -25.20 12.98
CA SER A 519 8.88 -25.60 13.56
C SER A 519 8.97 -24.88 14.91
N HIS A 520 8.93 -25.64 16.01
CA HIS A 520 9.34 -25.14 17.33
C HIS A 520 10.85 -24.96 17.37
N VAL A 521 11.41 -24.29 16.37
CA VAL A 521 12.84 -23.97 16.37
C VAL A 521 12.96 -22.73 17.24
N ASN A 522 13.59 -22.91 18.40
CA ASN A 522 14.12 -21.82 19.23
C ASN A 522 15.23 -21.11 18.44
N LEU A 523 14.90 -20.46 17.33
CA LEU A 523 15.66 -19.33 16.84
C LEU A 523 15.40 -18.27 17.89
N THR A 524 16.36 -18.10 18.82
CA THR A 524 16.34 -17.03 19.81
C THR A 524 15.95 -15.75 19.10
N ALA A 525 14.70 -15.33 19.31
CA ALA A 525 14.18 -14.10 18.75
C ALA A 525 15.20 -13.03 19.11
N LYS A 526 15.88 -12.47 18.10
CA LYS A 526 16.81 -11.36 18.33
C LYS A 526 16.08 -10.35 19.21
N PRO A 527 16.61 -9.99 20.39
CA PRO A 527 15.89 -9.17 21.37
C PRO A 527 15.39 -7.88 20.72
N SER A 528 14.29 -7.31 21.23
CA SER A 528 13.60 -6.15 20.62
C SER A 528 14.55 -4.98 20.26
N MET A 529 15.68 -4.87 20.96
CA MET A 529 16.72 -3.87 20.71
C MET A 529 17.40 -3.95 19.34
N GLU A 530 17.54 -5.12 18.69
CA GLU A 530 18.11 -5.22 17.33
C GLU A 530 17.08 -4.87 16.24
N ARG A 531 15.81 -4.73 16.60
CA ARG A 531 14.69 -4.48 15.67
C ARG A 531 14.22 -3.04 15.66
N ASN A 532 14.53 -2.28 16.72
CA ASN A 532 14.21 -0.87 16.72
C ASN A 532 14.84 -0.21 15.48
N ARG A 533 14.02 0.48 14.69
CA ARG A 533 14.44 1.29 13.57
C ARG A 533 14.13 2.74 13.88
N ARG A 534 15.09 3.61 13.59
CA ARG A 534 15.01 5.05 13.79
C ARG A 534 14.81 5.72 12.44
N LEU A 535 13.71 6.46 12.30
CA LEU A 535 13.46 7.36 11.19
C LEU A 535 14.16 8.68 11.48
N THR A 536 15.22 8.95 10.73
CA THR A 536 15.96 10.20 10.80
C THR A 536 15.60 11.07 9.61
N ARG A 537 15.46 12.37 9.85
CA ARG A 537 15.27 13.38 8.81
C ARG A 537 16.48 14.30 8.74
N ILE A 538 16.97 14.58 7.54
CA ILE A 538 18.13 15.44 7.27
C ILE A 538 17.76 16.43 6.16
N ALA A 539 18.00 17.72 6.39
CA ALA A 539 18.01 18.73 5.34
C ALA A 539 19.45 18.89 4.83
N MET A 540 19.65 18.73 3.53
CA MET A 540 20.98 18.78 2.91
C MET A 540 20.99 19.63 1.65
N THR A 541 22.13 20.23 1.35
CA THR A 541 22.33 21.05 0.15
C THR A 541 23.59 20.58 -0.61
N PRO A 542 23.57 20.55 -1.95
CA PRO A 542 24.77 20.28 -2.74
C PRO A 542 25.78 21.40 -2.52
N ARG A 543 27.04 21.02 -2.27
CA ARG A 543 28.14 21.96 -2.11
C ARG A 543 28.51 22.52 -3.49
N ASP A 544 28.49 23.84 -3.64
CA ASP A 544 28.95 24.59 -4.82
C ASP A 544 28.26 24.24 -6.17
N ARG A 545 27.05 23.65 -6.14
CA ARG A 545 26.22 23.37 -7.33
C ARG A 545 24.74 23.65 -7.04
N LYS A 546 24.03 24.28 -8.00
CA LYS A 546 22.56 24.30 -8.00
C LYS A 546 22.05 22.92 -8.41
N ILE A 547 20.87 22.51 -7.91
CA ILE A 547 20.28 21.18 -8.18
C ILE A 547 19.97 21.01 -9.68
N TYR A 548 19.77 22.11 -10.43
CA TYR A 548 19.72 22.11 -11.90
C TYR A 548 20.43 23.32 -12.53
N PHE A 549 21.11 23.09 -13.66
CA PHE A 549 21.51 24.13 -14.61
C PHE A 549 20.29 24.50 -15.46
N SER A 550 19.90 25.77 -15.48
CA SER A 550 19.11 26.29 -16.60
C SER A 550 20.03 26.28 -17.83
N CYS A 551 19.71 25.46 -18.83
CA CYS A 551 20.30 25.57 -20.16
C CYS A 551 19.75 26.84 -20.85
N ASP A 552 20.11 28.00 -20.34
CA ASP A 552 19.92 29.28 -21.02
C ASP A 552 21.23 30.05 -20.88
N GLY A 553 22.05 29.96 -21.93
CA GLY A 553 23.29 30.73 -22.07
C GLY A 553 24.52 29.87 -22.31
N LEU A 554 24.66 29.37 -23.54
CA LEU A 554 25.91 29.42 -24.32
C LEU A 554 25.60 29.20 -25.80
#